data_AF-A0A0C3D1A9-F1
#
_entry.id   AF-A0A0C3D1A9-F1
#
_cell.length_a   1.000
_cell.length_b   1.000
_cell.length_c   1.000
_cell.angle_alpha   90.00
_cell.angle_beta   90.00
_cell.angle_gamma   90.00
#
_symmetry.space_group_name_H-M   'P 1'
#
loop_
_entity.id
_entity.type
_entity.pdbx_description
1 polymer ?
#
loop_
_entity_poly.entity_id
_entity_poly.type
_entity_poly.pdbx_seq_one_letter_code
_entity_poly.pdbx_strand_id
1 'polypeptide(L)'
;MTFTPSKAHDGWAPVLKAILPSLHDYGHPEPQVVFTDNVRADKDKLLSIFPSLSAGVTPIAPAARLESLTFPSDWEVIHLTNTHQVNLHFNIIMSHHSAVSPVTVGFGMQWPINISTGKSGQVALLAFTYEKAVYLIQACVDSSPDQTIHFLRDGSICFPHALTTFLQSPVYVKVGVNIAANFKHLQADCVEAIHGTPFSGHRDLGLLAQSCHAAPRGSTSLPVLCSLILRHQLTTDPQLCVSASWDDVALGRDFVDHAALEVFAVWSVYTVLQNMGSPQPVNSLTPGGTKVTMFAPDGREIAHGVIALDRPATFHGINVTQTRVLMVVQQVLVPAYLISGMLTPSHEPTPLSAFGEDHPPALDWAQLSATSEAADSVSEPGNSVEGRFALWEGMEDSEDNDSEEQLTSQSERDPVAYEAICNLVLAITRFDPDSMTVLWS
;
A
#
# COMPACT_ATOMS: atom_id res chain seq x y z
N MET A 1 -10.25 -27.49 15.45
CA MET A 1 -10.22 -26.09 15.01
C MET A 1 -10.18 -25.23 16.27
N THR A 2 -9.15 -24.43 16.47
CA THR A 2 -8.94 -23.67 17.72
C THR A 2 -8.91 -22.19 17.39
N PHE A 3 -9.81 -21.40 17.98
CA PHE A 3 -9.84 -19.94 17.86
C PHE A 3 -9.22 -19.32 19.12
N THR A 4 -8.29 -18.39 18.97
CA THR A 4 -7.62 -17.72 20.10
C THR A 4 -7.94 -16.22 20.13
N PRO A 5 -8.41 -15.67 21.26
CA PRO A 5 -8.63 -14.23 21.42
C PRO A 5 -7.31 -13.45 21.58
N SER A 6 -7.26 -12.22 21.05
CA SER A 6 -6.04 -11.46 20.72
C SER A 6 -5.49 -10.51 21.80
N LYS A 7 -5.90 -10.63 23.07
CA LYS A 7 -5.38 -9.74 24.14
C LYS A 7 -4.38 -10.45 25.05
N ALA A 8 -3.10 -10.08 24.88
CA ALA A 8 -1.87 -10.54 25.53
C ALA A 8 -1.29 -11.87 25.00
N HIS A 9 -0.22 -11.77 24.20
CA HIS A 9 0.55 -12.91 23.68
C HIS A 9 1.07 -13.86 24.79
N ASP A 10 1.21 -13.37 26.02
CA ASP A 10 1.69 -14.15 27.15
C ASP A 10 0.62 -15.08 27.76
N GLY A 11 -0.67 -14.79 27.54
CA GLY A 11 -1.77 -15.57 28.11
C GLY A 11 -2.06 -16.87 27.34
N TRP A 12 -2.01 -16.85 26.01
CA TRP A 12 -2.38 -18.01 25.19
C TRP A 12 -1.22 -18.94 24.88
N ALA A 13 0.02 -18.45 24.86
CA ALA A 13 1.18 -19.26 24.48
C ALA A 13 1.38 -20.51 25.36
N PRO A 14 1.21 -20.46 26.70
CA PRO A 14 1.27 -21.66 27.54
C PRO A 14 0.15 -22.66 27.22
N VAL A 15 -1.05 -22.16 26.90
CA VAL A 15 -2.20 -22.99 26.54
C VAL A 15 -1.94 -23.71 25.22
N LEU A 16 -1.48 -23.01 24.18
CA LEU A 16 -1.16 -23.63 22.91
C LEU A 16 0.02 -24.61 23.01
N LYS A 17 1.02 -24.33 23.86
CA LYS A 17 2.09 -25.30 24.15
C LYS A 17 1.57 -26.58 24.79
N ALA A 18 0.57 -26.50 25.66
CA ALA A 18 -0.02 -27.67 26.31
C ALA A 18 -0.85 -28.54 25.35
N ILE A 19 -1.33 -27.99 24.23
CA ILE A 19 -2.07 -28.74 23.21
C ILE A 19 -1.16 -29.79 22.53
N LEU A 20 0.13 -29.48 22.31
CA LEU A 20 1.04 -30.37 21.60
C LEU A 20 1.22 -31.74 22.27
N PRO A 21 1.58 -31.82 23.57
CA PRO A 21 1.64 -33.10 24.27
C PRO A 21 0.33 -33.87 24.18
N SER A 22 -0.81 -33.17 24.33
CA SER A 22 -2.13 -33.81 24.23
C SER A 22 -2.39 -34.39 22.84
N LEU A 23 -2.06 -33.68 21.75
CA LEU A 23 -2.18 -34.21 20.40
C LEU A 23 -1.36 -35.49 20.24
N HIS A 24 -0.12 -35.50 20.72
CA HIS A 24 0.74 -36.68 20.68
C HIS A 24 0.20 -37.85 21.51
N ASP A 25 -0.27 -37.58 22.74
CA ASP A 25 -0.82 -38.59 23.66
C ASP A 25 -2.05 -39.29 23.08
N TYR A 26 -2.86 -38.57 22.29
CA TYR A 26 -4.05 -39.11 21.62
C TYR A 26 -3.79 -39.53 20.15
N GLY A 27 -2.54 -39.54 19.69
CA GLY A 27 -2.17 -40.01 18.35
C GLY A 27 -2.61 -39.10 17.20
N HIS A 28 -2.83 -37.82 17.47
CA HIS A 28 -3.17 -36.81 16.47
C HIS A 28 -1.92 -36.13 15.89
N PRO A 29 -1.94 -35.75 14.59
CA PRO A 29 -0.84 -34.99 13.99
C PRO A 29 -0.79 -33.56 14.53
N GLU A 30 0.41 -32.96 14.48
CA GLU A 30 0.58 -31.56 14.84
C GLU A 30 -0.15 -30.61 13.85
N PRO A 31 -0.51 -29.38 14.27
CA PRO A 31 -1.17 -28.41 13.40
C PRO A 31 -0.28 -28.00 12.22
N GLN A 32 -0.80 -28.14 11.01
CA GLN A 32 -0.13 -27.69 9.78
C GLN A 32 -0.58 -26.31 9.29
N VAL A 33 -1.72 -25.82 9.79
CA VAL A 33 -2.30 -24.52 9.44
C VAL A 33 -2.89 -23.86 10.69
N VAL A 34 -2.67 -22.57 10.85
CA VAL A 34 -3.29 -21.72 11.88
C VAL A 34 -3.88 -20.49 11.21
N PHE A 35 -5.11 -20.14 11.61
CA PHE A 35 -5.76 -18.90 11.19
C PHE A 35 -5.59 -17.87 12.31
N THR A 36 -5.03 -16.71 11.96
CA THR A 36 -4.88 -15.55 12.87
C THR A 36 -5.25 -14.28 12.11
N ASP A 37 -5.85 -13.32 12.81
CA ASP A 37 -6.13 -11.98 12.34
C ASP A 37 -4.87 -11.08 12.35
N ASN A 38 -3.81 -11.50 13.05
CA ASN A 38 -2.55 -10.78 13.17
C ASN A 38 -1.32 -11.67 12.91
N VAL A 39 -1.20 -12.14 11.66
CA VAL A 39 -0.07 -12.97 11.19
C VAL A 39 1.27 -12.36 11.57
N ARG A 40 1.45 -11.03 11.48
CA ARG A 40 2.73 -10.37 11.74
C ARG A 40 3.18 -10.51 13.19
N ALA A 41 2.27 -10.36 14.15
CA ALA A 41 2.59 -10.44 15.56
C ALA A 41 2.67 -11.89 16.07
N ASP A 42 1.82 -12.77 15.54
CA ASP A 42 1.71 -14.14 16.06
C ASP A 42 2.69 -15.12 15.42
N LYS A 43 3.17 -14.85 14.20
CA LYS A 43 3.94 -15.81 13.38
C LYS A 43 5.10 -16.44 14.14
N ASP A 44 6.02 -15.65 14.70
CA ASP A 44 7.22 -16.20 15.33
C ASP A 44 6.89 -17.02 16.57
N LYS A 45 5.88 -16.59 17.34
CA LYS A 45 5.41 -17.31 18.51
C LYS A 45 4.74 -18.63 18.12
N LEU A 46 3.87 -18.62 17.12
CA LEU A 46 3.20 -19.81 16.59
C LEU A 46 4.20 -20.81 15.99
N LEU A 47 5.19 -20.33 15.23
CA LEU A 47 6.27 -21.17 14.69
C LEU A 47 7.13 -21.79 15.78
N SER A 48 7.37 -21.06 16.89
CA SER A 48 8.10 -21.59 18.05
C SER A 48 7.31 -22.66 18.82
N ILE A 49 5.98 -22.58 18.77
CA ILE A 49 5.10 -23.52 19.47
C ILE A 49 4.87 -24.75 18.59
N PHE A 50 4.52 -24.57 17.31
CA PHE A 50 4.20 -25.62 16.35
C PHE A 50 5.22 -25.65 15.20
N PRO A 51 6.35 -26.36 15.32
CA PRO A 51 7.37 -26.43 14.27
C PRO A 51 6.85 -26.98 12.95
N SER A 52 5.84 -27.85 13.00
CA SER A 52 5.08 -28.38 11.86
C SER A 52 4.53 -27.31 10.92
N LEU A 53 4.28 -26.09 11.39
CA LEU A 53 3.86 -24.96 10.56
C LEU A 53 4.95 -24.47 9.58
N SER A 54 6.20 -24.88 9.78
CA SER A 54 7.33 -24.60 8.87
C SER A 54 7.75 -25.82 8.04
N ALA A 55 7.27 -27.02 8.39
CA ALA A 55 7.70 -28.26 7.76
C ALA A 55 7.15 -28.38 6.34
N GLY A 56 8.05 -28.35 5.34
CA GLY A 56 7.65 -28.44 3.93
C GLY A 56 6.88 -27.23 3.40
N VAL A 57 6.82 -26.13 4.16
CA VAL A 57 6.13 -24.91 3.75
C VAL A 57 7.11 -24.02 2.99
N THR A 58 6.82 -23.80 1.72
CA THR A 58 7.48 -22.75 0.93
C THR A 58 6.57 -21.53 0.92
N PRO A 59 6.97 -20.37 1.48
CA PRO A 59 6.17 -19.16 1.41
C PRO A 59 5.85 -18.82 -0.04
N ILE A 60 4.56 -18.83 -0.40
CA ILE A 60 4.13 -18.33 -1.70
C ILE A 60 4.02 -16.82 -1.55
N ALA A 61 4.98 -16.08 -2.10
CA ALA A 61 4.84 -14.63 -2.18
C ALA A 61 3.57 -14.33 -3.01
N PRO A 62 2.66 -13.45 -2.54
CA PRO A 62 1.45 -13.08 -3.30
C PRO A 62 1.75 -12.61 -4.74
N ALA A 63 2.96 -12.09 -4.97
CA ALA A 63 3.44 -11.60 -6.25
C ALA A 63 4.21 -12.63 -7.09
N ALA A 64 4.41 -13.88 -6.64
CA ALA A 64 5.27 -14.87 -7.31
C ALA A 64 4.83 -15.29 -8.73
N ARG A 65 3.67 -14.81 -9.19
CA ARG A 65 3.12 -15.08 -10.53
C ARG A 65 3.19 -13.87 -11.47
N LEU A 66 3.65 -12.71 -10.99
CA LEU A 66 3.75 -11.51 -11.80
C LEU A 66 5.09 -11.47 -12.52
N GLU A 67 5.10 -10.88 -13.72
CA GLU A 67 6.35 -10.62 -14.44
C GLU A 67 7.22 -9.63 -13.67
N SER A 68 8.53 -9.81 -13.71
CA SER A 68 9.46 -8.88 -13.07
C SER A 68 9.43 -7.53 -13.79
N LEU A 69 9.40 -6.44 -13.03
CA LEU A 69 9.58 -5.11 -13.58
C LEU A 69 11.00 -4.97 -14.12
N THR A 70 11.13 -4.68 -15.40
CA THR A 70 12.42 -4.45 -16.06
C THR A 70 12.65 -2.97 -16.32
N PHE A 71 13.90 -2.53 -16.21
CA PHE A 71 14.28 -1.19 -16.63
C PHE A 71 14.17 -1.06 -18.15
N PRO A 72 13.45 -0.06 -18.70
CA PRO A 72 13.29 0.06 -20.15
C PRO A 72 14.60 0.39 -20.85
N SER A 73 14.79 -0.14 -22.06
CA SER A 73 16.00 0.11 -22.86
C SER A 73 16.08 1.51 -23.46
N ASP A 74 14.96 2.25 -23.51
CA ASP A 74 14.89 3.64 -23.97
C ASP A 74 15.12 4.65 -22.85
N TRP A 75 15.48 4.20 -21.65
CA TRP A 75 15.84 5.05 -20.52
C TRP A 75 17.34 5.08 -20.31
N GLU A 76 17.85 6.24 -19.90
CA GLU A 76 19.26 6.43 -19.58
C GLU A 76 19.52 6.44 -18.08
N VAL A 77 20.70 5.99 -17.66
CA VAL A 77 21.19 6.14 -16.28
C VAL A 77 22.44 7.01 -16.31
N ILE A 78 22.36 8.18 -15.69
CA ILE A 78 23.35 9.25 -15.75
C ILE A 78 23.94 9.47 -14.36
N HIS A 79 25.25 9.29 -14.23
CA HIS A 79 25.98 9.58 -12.99
C HIS A 79 26.44 11.04 -12.99
N LEU A 80 26.02 11.79 -11.97
CA LEU A 80 26.48 13.16 -11.73
C LEU A 80 27.57 13.10 -10.66
N THR A 81 28.82 13.13 -11.10
CA THR A 81 30.00 12.87 -10.26
C THR A 81 30.63 14.12 -9.68
N ASN A 82 30.16 15.31 -10.05
CA ASN A 82 30.72 16.56 -9.56
C ASN A 82 29.70 17.69 -9.43
N THR A 83 30.07 18.70 -8.62
CA THR A 83 29.26 19.91 -8.36
C THR A 83 28.81 20.61 -9.63
N HIS A 84 29.66 20.67 -10.67
CA HIS A 84 29.30 21.34 -11.92
C HIS A 84 28.20 20.58 -12.66
N GLN A 85 28.33 19.26 -12.80
CA GLN A 85 27.31 18.40 -13.41
C GLN A 85 25.99 18.47 -12.65
N VAL A 86 26.02 18.39 -11.31
CA VAL A 86 24.80 18.51 -10.48
C VAL A 86 24.14 19.86 -10.68
N ASN A 87 24.90 20.96 -10.56
CA ASN A 87 24.34 22.30 -10.73
C ASN A 87 23.77 22.51 -12.14
N LEU A 88 24.47 22.06 -13.18
CA LEU A 88 24.01 22.19 -14.56
C LEU A 88 22.68 21.48 -14.77
N HIS A 89 22.57 20.20 -14.38
CA HIS A 89 21.35 19.42 -14.60
C HIS A 89 20.17 19.96 -13.78
N PHE A 90 20.37 20.32 -12.51
CA PHE A 90 19.29 20.88 -11.71
C PHE A 90 18.86 22.27 -12.18
N ASN A 91 19.77 23.10 -12.69
CA ASN A 91 19.38 24.37 -13.32
C ASN A 91 18.54 24.13 -14.59
N ILE A 92 18.88 23.14 -15.41
CA ILE A 92 18.08 22.75 -16.58
C ILE A 92 16.69 22.26 -16.14
N ILE A 93 16.63 21.30 -15.23
CA ILE A 93 15.37 20.74 -14.70
C ILE A 93 14.49 21.85 -14.13
N MET A 94 15.06 22.75 -13.31
CA MET A 94 14.33 23.87 -12.72
C MET A 94 13.86 24.88 -13.79
N SER A 95 14.60 25.06 -14.88
CA SER A 95 14.22 25.99 -15.96
C SER A 95 13.00 25.52 -16.76
N HIS A 96 12.66 24.23 -16.71
CA HIS A 96 11.48 23.67 -17.38
C HIS A 96 10.18 23.90 -16.59
N HIS A 97 10.25 24.48 -15.39
CA HIS A 97 9.07 24.80 -14.60
C HIS A 97 8.24 25.91 -15.25
N SER A 98 6.93 25.69 -15.37
CA SER A 98 5.96 26.67 -15.80
C SER A 98 4.70 26.62 -14.93
N ALA A 99 3.89 27.69 -14.97
CA ALA A 99 2.63 27.74 -14.21
C ALA A 99 1.63 26.63 -14.62
N VAL A 100 1.78 26.05 -15.81
CA VAL A 100 0.86 25.05 -16.37
C VAL A 100 1.41 23.63 -16.23
N SER A 101 2.74 23.48 -16.08
CA SER A 101 3.40 22.19 -15.96
C SER A 101 4.42 22.24 -14.83
N PRO A 102 4.04 21.79 -13.62
CA PRO A 102 4.99 21.70 -12.51
C PRO A 102 6.01 20.59 -12.77
N VAL A 103 7.26 20.87 -12.47
CA VAL A 103 8.33 19.87 -12.56
C VAL A 103 8.14 18.85 -11.44
N THR A 104 7.92 17.60 -11.83
CA THR A 104 7.77 16.46 -10.92
C THR A 104 8.82 15.42 -11.24
N VAL A 105 9.50 14.92 -10.21
CA VAL A 105 10.52 13.86 -10.33
C VAL A 105 10.16 12.68 -9.43
N GLY A 106 10.47 11.47 -9.87
CA GLY A 106 10.59 10.33 -8.98
C GLY A 106 11.86 10.50 -8.16
N PHE A 107 11.82 10.15 -6.88
CA PHE A 107 12.90 10.39 -5.94
C PHE A 107 13.12 9.17 -5.04
N GLY A 108 14.37 8.75 -4.95
CA GLY A 108 14.84 7.67 -4.09
C GLY A 108 16.19 8.02 -3.46
N MET A 109 16.53 7.33 -2.39
CA MET A 109 17.84 7.44 -1.76
C MET A 109 18.23 6.12 -1.12
N GLN A 110 19.54 5.89 -1.00
CA GLN A 110 20.11 4.70 -0.39
C GLN A 110 21.20 5.09 0.62
N TRP A 111 21.35 4.26 1.66
CA TRP A 111 22.32 4.43 2.73
C TRP A 111 22.81 3.05 3.23
N PRO A 112 24.04 2.96 3.75
CA PRO A 112 24.56 1.71 4.28
C PRO A 112 23.80 1.30 5.54
N ILE A 113 23.54 0.00 5.69
CA ILE A 113 22.92 -0.57 6.89
C ILE A 113 23.90 -1.55 7.54
N ASN A 114 24.23 -1.31 8.82
CA ASN A 114 25.01 -2.26 9.58
C ASN A 114 24.08 -3.36 10.13
N ILE A 115 24.03 -4.49 9.43
CA ILE A 115 23.17 -5.64 9.76
C ILE A 115 23.37 -6.14 11.20
N SER A 116 24.60 -6.09 11.72
CA SER A 116 24.91 -6.57 13.08
C SER A 116 24.33 -5.68 14.19
N THR A 117 24.15 -4.39 13.92
CA THR A 117 23.63 -3.42 14.90
C THR A 117 22.23 -2.91 14.57
N GLY A 118 21.74 -3.14 13.34
CA GLY A 118 20.51 -2.57 12.82
C GLY A 118 20.56 -1.04 12.60
N LYS A 119 21.73 -0.42 12.72
CA LYS A 119 21.89 1.03 12.57
C LYS A 119 22.09 1.41 11.10
N SER A 120 21.37 2.43 10.65
CA SER A 120 21.57 3.09 9.36
C SER A 120 22.74 4.07 9.43
N GLY A 121 23.52 4.16 8.36
CA GLY A 121 24.51 5.23 8.15
C GLY A 121 23.91 6.47 7.49
N GLN A 122 24.79 7.36 7.05
CA GLN A 122 24.43 8.57 6.30
C GLN A 122 23.93 8.23 4.90
N VAL A 123 23.12 9.12 4.31
CA VAL A 123 22.71 8.97 2.90
C VAL A 123 23.94 8.94 1.99
N ALA A 124 24.06 7.86 1.21
CA ALA A 124 25.19 7.62 0.34
C ALA A 124 24.87 7.84 -1.14
N LEU A 125 23.61 7.63 -1.54
CA LEU A 125 23.17 7.80 -2.93
C LEU A 125 21.81 8.50 -2.98
N LEU A 126 21.68 9.48 -3.88
CA LEU A 126 20.40 10.04 -4.31
C LEU A 126 20.11 9.60 -5.75
N ALA A 127 18.86 9.25 -6.03
CA ALA A 127 18.38 8.85 -7.35
C ALA A 127 17.14 9.66 -7.73
N PHE A 128 17.09 10.15 -8.98
CA PHE A 128 16.00 10.99 -9.49
C PHE A 128 15.56 10.53 -10.87
N THR A 129 14.26 10.58 -11.19
CA THR A 129 13.80 10.46 -12.58
C THR A 129 13.48 11.82 -13.18
N TYR A 130 13.90 12.05 -14.42
CA TYR A 130 13.47 13.19 -15.22
C TYR A 130 13.68 12.92 -16.72
N GLU A 131 12.70 13.25 -17.57
CA GLU A 131 12.79 13.10 -19.04
C GLU A 131 13.38 11.76 -19.54
N LYS A 132 12.81 10.63 -19.09
CA LYS A 132 13.30 9.27 -19.41
C LYS A 132 14.76 9.00 -19.02
N ALA A 133 15.31 9.75 -18.08
CA ALA A 133 16.60 9.46 -17.47
C ALA A 133 16.45 9.25 -15.96
N VAL A 134 17.33 8.41 -15.43
CA VAL A 134 17.63 8.32 -14.00
C VAL A 134 18.96 9.01 -13.74
N TYR A 135 18.95 10.00 -12.85
CA TYR A 135 20.16 10.69 -12.38
C TYR A 135 20.58 10.14 -11.03
N LEU A 136 21.86 9.78 -10.91
CA LEU A 136 22.47 9.24 -9.70
C LEU A 136 23.52 10.20 -9.16
N ILE A 137 23.47 10.48 -7.86
CA ILE A 137 24.40 11.37 -7.15
C ILE A 137 24.91 10.66 -5.90
N GLN A 138 26.20 10.33 -5.87
CA GLN A 138 26.83 9.85 -4.64
C GLN A 138 27.02 11.02 -3.67
N ALA A 139 26.37 10.92 -2.50
CA ALA A 139 26.33 11.95 -1.48
C ALA A 139 27.46 11.81 -0.45
N CYS A 140 27.78 10.56 -0.09
CA CYS A 140 28.80 10.20 0.88
C CYS A 140 29.73 9.20 0.23
N VAL A 141 30.96 9.62 -0.04
CA VAL A 141 32.06 8.69 -0.25
C VAL A 141 33.24 9.28 0.53
N ASP A 142 33.89 8.47 1.35
CA ASP A 142 35.13 8.86 2.00
C ASP A 142 36.26 8.33 1.11
N SER A 143 36.94 9.19 0.37
CA SER A 143 38.18 8.80 -0.27
C SER A 143 39.27 9.82 -0.02
N SER A 144 40.39 9.26 0.47
CA SER A 144 41.79 9.64 0.29
C SER A 144 42.05 11.01 -0.35
N PRO A 145 43.00 11.81 0.19
CA PRO A 145 43.26 13.21 -0.20
C PRO A 145 43.54 13.48 -1.70
N ASP A 146 43.62 12.46 -2.55
CA ASP A 146 43.98 12.55 -3.96
C ASP A 146 42.89 12.17 -4.99
N GLN A 147 41.64 11.85 -4.57
CA GLN A 147 40.58 11.54 -5.56
C GLN A 147 39.17 12.06 -5.20
N THR A 148 38.98 13.34 -5.53
CA THR A 148 37.85 13.95 -6.26
C THR A 148 36.40 13.65 -5.85
N ILE A 149 35.91 14.56 -4.99
CA ILE A 149 34.55 15.13 -4.84
C ILE A 149 33.56 14.33 -4.02
N HIS A 150 33.38 14.77 -2.78
CA HIS A 150 32.33 14.29 -1.89
C HIS A 150 31.61 15.49 -1.33
N PHE A 151 30.28 15.47 -1.37
CA PHE A 151 29.47 16.48 -0.72
C PHE A 151 29.62 16.44 0.81
N LEU A 152 30.61 15.73 1.36
CA LEU A 152 30.94 15.75 2.77
C LEU A 152 31.90 16.89 3.08
N ARG A 153 31.49 17.72 4.04
CA ARG A 153 32.33 18.72 4.68
C ARG A 153 32.21 18.54 6.19
N ASP A 154 33.34 18.33 6.86
CA ASP A 154 33.41 18.14 8.31
C ASP A 154 32.44 17.05 8.82
N GLY A 155 32.34 15.94 8.07
CA GLY A 155 31.48 14.79 8.40
C GLY A 155 29.99 14.98 8.10
N SER A 156 29.61 16.06 7.42
CA SER A 156 28.22 16.40 7.11
C SER A 156 28.01 16.63 5.62
N ILE A 157 26.82 16.31 5.11
CA ILE A 157 26.49 16.49 3.70
C ILE A 157 26.18 17.98 3.41
N CYS A 158 26.78 18.48 2.33
CA CYS A 158 26.77 19.83 1.79
C CYS A 158 26.55 19.75 0.27
N PHE A 159 25.27 19.75 -0.12
CA PHE A 159 24.90 19.64 -1.53
C PHE A 159 25.22 20.89 -2.34
N PRO A 160 25.39 20.76 -3.68
CA PRO A 160 25.48 21.90 -4.57
C PRO A 160 24.24 22.78 -4.48
N HIS A 161 24.43 24.10 -4.60
CA HIS A 161 23.38 25.09 -4.43
C HIS A 161 22.10 24.77 -5.22
N ALA A 162 22.21 24.39 -6.50
CA ALA A 162 21.02 24.11 -7.32
C ALA A 162 20.23 22.90 -6.81
N LEU A 163 20.90 21.86 -6.33
CA LEU A 163 20.26 20.70 -5.72
C LEU A 163 19.61 21.07 -4.38
N THR A 164 20.30 21.85 -3.54
CA THR A 164 19.76 22.35 -2.28
C THR A 164 18.49 23.18 -2.52
N THR A 165 18.54 24.14 -3.46
CA THR A 165 17.38 24.95 -3.86
C THR A 165 16.23 24.08 -4.39
N PHE A 166 16.55 23.08 -5.21
CA PHE A 166 15.55 22.14 -5.71
C PHE A 166 14.87 21.37 -4.57
N LEU A 167 15.64 20.78 -3.66
CA LEU A 167 15.13 19.98 -2.52
C LEU A 167 14.31 20.81 -1.53
N GLN A 168 14.70 22.07 -1.29
CA GLN A 168 14.02 22.99 -0.37
C GLN A 168 12.76 23.64 -0.95
N SER A 169 12.65 23.75 -2.27
CA SER A 169 11.52 24.43 -2.91
C SER A 169 10.28 23.55 -3.01
N PRO A 170 9.09 24.01 -2.56
CA PRO A 170 7.84 23.26 -2.67
C PRO A 170 7.27 23.29 -4.10
N VAL A 171 7.79 24.16 -4.97
CA VAL A 171 7.36 24.32 -6.36
C VAL A 171 7.75 23.10 -7.21
N TYR A 172 8.85 22.43 -6.85
CA TYR A 172 9.28 21.21 -7.51
C TYR A 172 8.82 20.01 -6.70
N VAL A 173 8.07 19.11 -7.33
CA VAL A 173 7.45 17.96 -6.67
C VAL A 173 8.39 16.76 -6.72
N LYS A 174 8.65 16.15 -5.56
CA LYS A 174 9.45 14.93 -5.43
C LYS A 174 8.51 13.83 -4.99
N VAL A 175 8.37 12.79 -5.81
CA VAL A 175 7.49 11.67 -5.53
C VAL A 175 8.32 10.51 -5.02
N GLY A 176 7.89 9.87 -3.94
CA GLY A 176 8.57 8.70 -3.39
C GLY A 176 7.70 7.97 -2.38
N VAL A 177 8.14 6.78 -1.96
CA VAL A 177 7.49 6.03 -0.87
C VAL A 177 8.10 6.43 0.46
N ASN A 178 7.27 6.80 1.43
CA ASN A 178 7.70 7.28 2.75
C ASN A 178 8.68 8.47 2.66
N ILE A 179 8.49 9.30 1.62
CA ILE A 179 9.47 10.32 1.24
C ILE A 179 9.64 11.39 2.33
N ALA A 180 8.61 11.68 3.11
CA ALA A 180 8.70 12.62 4.23
C ALA A 180 9.69 12.15 5.30
N ALA A 181 9.70 10.85 5.62
CA ALA A 181 10.68 10.28 6.55
C ALA A 181 12.09 10.28 5.96
N ASN A 182 12.21 9.96 4.67
CA ASN A 182 13.48 10.00 3.95
C ASN A 182 14.06 11.42 3.91
N PHE A 183 13.23 12.44 3.71
CA PHE A 183 13.64 13.85 3.79
C PHE A 183 14.13 14.24 5.19
N LYS A 184 13.47 13.77 6.25
CA LYS A 184 13.93 13.99 7.62
C LYS A 184 15.29 13.33 7.87
N HIS A 185 15.49 12.11 7.37
CA HIS A 185 16.77 11.40 7.46
C HIS A 185 17.88 12.17 6.70
N LEU A 186 17.62 12.54 5.45
CA LEU A 186 18.55 13.33 4.64
C LEU A 186 18.86 14.70 5.28
N GLN A 187 17.86 15.36 5.85
CA GLN A 187 18.02 16.64 6.53
C GLN A 187 18.91 16.51 7.78
N ALA A 188 18.81 15.41 8.52
CA ALA A 188 19.68 15.14 9.66
C ALA A 188 21.14 14.92 9.26
N ASP A 189 21.41 14.48 8.03
CA ASP A 189 22.76 14.34 7.49
C ASP A 189 23.32 15.65 6.92
N CYS A 190 22.47 16.67 6.70
CA CYS A 190 22.84 17.93 6.04
C CYS A 190 22.91 19.13 7.00
N VAL A 191 24.10 19.62 7.34
CA VAL A 191 24.27 20.76 8.28
C VAL A 191 23.51 22.02 7.84
N GLU A 192 23.54 22.34 6.55
CA GLU A 192 22.83 23.53 6.02
C GLU A 192 21.31 23.40 6.17
N ALA A 193 20.76 22.18 6.13
CA ALA A 193 19.33 21.94 6.23
C ALA A 193 18.88 21.83 7.69
N ILE A 194 19.75 21.42 8.63
CA ILE A 194 19.45 21.42 10.08
C ILE A 194 19.16 22.84 10.59
N HIS A 195 19.90 23.84 10.07
CA HIS A 195 19.76 25.24 10.49
C HIS A 195 19.03 26.13 9.47
N GLY A 196 18.73 25.59 8.29
CA GLY A 196 18.13 26.32 7.17
C GLY A 196 16.68 25.91 6.88
N THR A 197 16.26 26.13 5.64
CA THR A 197 14.93 25.73 5.16
C THR A 197 14.84 24.21 5.06
N PRO A 198 13.78 23.57 5.59
CA PRO A 198 13.60 22.12 5.47
C PRO A 198 13.35 21.70 4.03
N PHE A 199 13.66 20.46 3.71
CA PHE A 199 13.30 19.89 2.41
C PHE A 199 11.78 19.78 2.28
N SER A 200 11.26 20.16 1.11
CA SER A 200 9.82 20.34 0.88
C SER A 200 9.39 19.92 -0.52
N GLY A 201 8.09 20.01 -0.81
CA GLY A 201 7.53 19.57 -2.11
C GLY A 201 7.48 18.05 -2.27
N HIS A 202 7.50 17.30 -1.16
CA HIS A 202 7.38 15.85 -1.21
C HIS A 202 5.93 15.42 -1.44
N ARG A 203 5.71 14.38 -2.24
CA ARG A 203 4.42 13.74 -2.46
C ARG A 203 4.57 12.24 -2.22
N ASP A 204 3.89 11.76 -1.18
CA ASP A 204 3.97 10.35 -0.81
C ASP A 204 3.12 9.48 -1.73
N LEU A 205 3.77 8.50 -2.36
CA LEU A 205 3.17 7.63 -3.35
C LEU A 205 2.15 6.66 -2.73
N GLY A 206 2.36 6.21 -1.51
CA GLY A 206 1.44 5.32 -0.82
C GLY A 206 0.15 6.05 -0.41
N LEU A 207 0.27 7.28 0.10
CA LEU A 207 -0.90 8.15 0.35
C LEU A 207 -1.66 8.47 -0.94
N LEU A 208 -0.95 8.78 -2.03
CA LEU A 208 -1.58 8.99 -3.33
C LEU A 208 -2.33 7.74 -3.79
N ALA A 209 -1.70 6.57 -3.74
CA ALA A 209 -2.34 5.30 -4.11
C ALA A 209 -3.59 5.00 -3.27
N GLN A 210 -3.56 5.30 -1.97
CA GLN A 210 -4.72 5.15 -1.10
C GLN A 210 -5.87 6.07 -1.51
N SER A 211 -5.57 7.34 -1.81
CA SER A 211 -6.59 8.31 -2.28
C SER A 211 -7.21 7.91 -3.62
N CYS A 212 -6.48 7.19 -4.47
CA CYS A 212 -6.98 6.62 -5.72
C CYS A 212 -7.68 5.25 -5.53
N HIS A 213 -7.83 4.75 -4.30
CA HIS A 213 -8.27 3.38 -3.99
C HIS A 213 -7.47 2.27 -4.68
N ALA A 214 -6.23 2.57 -5.09
CA ALA A 214 -5.33 1.61 -5.72
C ALA A 214 -4.48 0.83 -4.70
N ALA A 215 -4.46 1.28 -3.44
CA ALA A 215 -3.84 0.60 -2.32
C ALA A 215 -4.72 0.68 -1.06
N PRO A 216 -4.73 -0.36 -0.21
CA PRO A 216 -5.58 -0.38 0.98
C PRO A 216 -5.10 0.58 2.09
N ARG A 217 -3.82 0.99 2.08
CA ARG A 217 -3.21 1.83 3.11
C ARG A 217 -2.17 2.76 2.51
N GLY A 218 -2.03 3.94 3.11
CA GLY A 218 -0.99 4.92 2.78
C GLY A 218 0.45 4.43 3.02
N SER A 219 0.65 3.49 3.95
CA SER A 219 1.96 2.93 4.29
C SER A 219 2.38 1.72 3.44
N THR A 220 1.78 1.55 2.25
CA THR A 220 2.07 0.43 1.36
C THR A 220 3.48 0.57 0.76
N SER A 221 4.27 -0.51 0.80
CA SER A 221 5.65 -0.49 0.28
C SER A 221 5.70 -0.45 -1.24
N LEU A 222 6.82 0.02 -1.80
CA LEU A 222 7.01 0.13 -3.25
C LEU A 222 6.81 -1.21 -4.00
N PRO A 223 7.36 -2.36 -3.55
CA PRO A 223 7.12 -3.63 -4.23
C PRO A 223 5.64 -4.03 -4.25
N VAL A 224 4.90 -3.74 -3.17
CA VAL A 224 3.46 -4.02 -3.11
C VAL A 224 2.71 -3.07 -4.05
N LEU A 225 3.06 -1.78 -4.07
CA LEU A 225 2.47 -0.82 -5.03
C LEU A 225 2.70 -1.25 -6.47
N CYS A 226 3.91 -1.72 -6.83
CA CYS A 226 4.19 -2.26 -8.15
C CYS A 226 3.28 -3.45 -8.49
N SER A 227 3.10 -4.38 -7.53
CA SER A 227 2.26 -5.55 -7.75
C SER A 227 0.77 -5.20 -7.92
N LEU A 228 0.27 -4.21 -7.17
CA LEU A 228 -1.13 -3.80 -7.19
C LEU A 228 -1.44 -2.95 -8.43
N ILE A 229 -0.57 -2.00 -8.76
CA ILE A 229 -0.82 -0.94 -9.74
C ILE A 229 -0.25 -1.29 -11.10
N LEU A 230 1.04 -1.69 -11.16
CA LEU A 230 1.70 -2.01 -12.42
C LEU A 230 1.46 -3.46 -12.84
N ARG A 231 0.98 -4.32 -11.93
CA ARG A 231 0.89 -5.78 -12.14
C ARG A 231 2.24 -6.44 -12.44
N HIS A 232 3.31 -5.85 -11.91
CA HIS A 232 4.67 -6.37 -12.01
C HIS A 232 5.28 -6.58 -10.63
N GLN A 233 6.18 -7.55 -10.51
CA GLN A 233 7.00 -7.75 -9.33
C GLN A 233 8.24 -6.84 -9.39
N LEU A 234 8.42 -5.95 -8.41
CA LEU A 234 9.70 -5.29 -8.21
C LEU A 234 10.65 -6.26 -7.50
N THR A 235 11.59 -6.83 -8.26
CA THR A 235 12.56 -7.79 -7.73
C THR A 235 13.62 -7.04 -6.95
N THR A 236 13.50 -7.04 -5.62
CA THR A 236 14.52 -6.49 -4.71
C THR A 236 15.42 -7.62 -4.23
N ASP A 237 16.72 -7.55 -4.53
CA ASP A 237 17.71 -8.40 -3.86
C ASP A 237 17.83 -7.96 -2.40
N PRO A 238 17.45 -8.78 -1.41
CA PRO A 238 17.53 -8.41 -0.01
C PRO A 238 18.94 -8.02 0.42
N GLN A 239 19.99 -8.60 -0.18
CA GLN A 239 21.38 -8.29 0.17
C GLN A 239 21.76 -6.86 -0.24
N LEU A 240 21.27 -6.39 -1.38
CA LEU A 240 21.50 -5.01 -1.82
C LEU A 240 20.75 -4.02 -0.91
N CYS A 241 19.47 -4.28 -0.60
CA CYS A 241 18.65 -3.37 0.21
C CYS A 241 19.19 -3.13 1.63
N VAL A 242 19.95 -4.08 2.20
CA VAL A 242 20.53 -3.96 3.56
C VAL A 242 22.05 -3.92 3.56
N SER A 243 22.66 -3.68 2.40
CA SER A 243 24.10 -3.69 2.24
C SER A 243 24.76 -2.57 3.06
N ALA A 244 25.95 -2.86 3.58
CA ALA A 244 26.82 -1.84 4.16
C ALA A 244 27.68 -1.12 3.10
N SER A 245 27.64 -1.55 1.83
CA SER A 245 28.49 -1.05 0.74
C SER A 245 27.88 0.09 -0.09
N TRP A 246 26.78 0.68 0.36
CA TRP A 246 26.15 1.80 -0.36
C TRP A 246 27.03 3.07 -0.39
N ASP A 247 27.98 3.19 0.53
CA ASP A 247 28.97 4.27 0.66
C ASP A 247 30.33 3.93 0.05
N ASP A 248 30.45 2.80 -0.67
CA ASP A 248 31.67 2.45 -1.40
C ASP A 248 31.97 3.51 -2.49
N VAL A 249 33.25 3.86 -2.63
CA VAL A 249 33.74 4.87 -3.60
C VAL A 249 33.24 4.55 -5.01
N ALA A 250 33.38 3.30 -5.41
CA ALA A 250 32.91 2.79 -6.68
C ALA A 250 31.73 1.85 -6.44
N LEU A 251 30.50 2.37 -6.61
CA LEU A 251 29.30 1.55 -6.54
C LEU A 251 29.32 0.48 -7.63
N GLY A 252 29.13 -0.77 -7.22
CA GLY A 252 28.98 -1.90 -8.13
C GLY A 252 27.79 -1.73 -9.06
N ARG A 253 27.84 -2.37 -10.24
CA ARG A 253 26.78 -2.27 -11.25
C ARG A 253 25.41 -2.68 -10.70
N ASP A 254 25.37 -3.70 -9.87
CA ASP A 254 24.12 -4.19 -9.26
C ASP A 254 23.45 -3.14 -8.37
N PHE A 255 24.23 -2.32 -7.63
CA PHE A 255 23.71 -1.21 -6.83
C PHE A 255 23.13 -0.09 -7.71
N VAL A 256 23.82 0.22 -8.81
CA VAL A 256 23.39 1.21 -9.80
C VAL A 256 22.08 0.78 -10.45
N ASP A 257 22.02 -0.46 -10.94
CA ASP A 257 20.83 -1.01 -11.58
C ASP A 257 19.65 -1.13 -10.60
N HIS A 258 19.93 -1.50 -9.34
CA HIS A 258 18.92 -1.53 -8.29
C HIS A 258 18.32 -0.14 -8.01
N ALA A 259 19.17 0.85 -7.72
CA ALA A 259 18.72 2.20 -7.42
C ALA A 259 17.97 2.84 -8.61
N ALA A 260 18.43 2.56 -9.83
CA ALA A 260 17.76 3.02 -11.04
C ALA A 260 16.38 2.38 -11.24
N LEU A 261 16.27 1.07 -11.04
CA LEU A 261 15.01 0.36 -11.14
C LEU A 261 14.00 0.80 -10.07
N GLU A 262 14.44 1.05 -8.84
CA GLU A 262 13.55 1.52 -7.77
C GLU A 262 12.96 2.90 -8.06
N VAL A 263 13.77 3.88 -8.46
CA VAL A 263 13.24 5.22 -8.75
C VAL A 263 12.42 5.25 -10.05
N PHE A 264 12.76 4.40 -11.03
CA PHE A 264 11.91 4.15 -12.20
C PHE A 264 10.56 3.56 -11.81
N ALA A 265 10.54 2.61 -10.87
CA ALA A 265 9.31 2.01 -10.36
C ALA A 265 8.43 3.07 -9.65
N VAL A 266 9.03 3.94 -8.83
CA VAL A 266 8.35 5.09 -8.23
C VAL A 266 7.68 5.95 -9.29
N TRP A 267 8.42 6.31 -10.35
CA TRP A 267 7.90 7.13 -11.44
C TRP A 267 6.79 6.46 -12.24
N SER A 268 6.95 5.16 -12.51
CA SER A 268 5.96 4.36 -13.25
C SER A 268 4.65 4.27 -12.50
N VAL A 269 4.70 3.97 -11.19
CA VAL A 269 3.51 3.94 -10.34
C VAL A 269 2.87 5.33 -10.27
N TYR A 270 3.67 6.38 -10.09
CA TYR A 270 3.15 7.76 -10.06
C TYR A 270 2.40 8.13 -11.35
N THR A 271 2.98 7.82 -12.50
CA THR A 271 2.39 8.09 -13.81
C THR A 271 1.03 7.40 -13.97
N VAL A 272 0.93 6.13 -13.55
CA VAL A 272 -0.35 5.42 -13.57
C VAL A 272 -1.36 6.08 -12.63
N LEU A 273 -0.96 6.42 -11.40
CA LEU A 273 -1.83 7.07 -10.41
C LEU A 273 -2.31 8.46 -10.84
N GLN A 274 -1.50 9.25 -11.54
CA GLN A 274 -1.93 10.55 -12.07
C GLN A 274 -3.01 10.42 -13.14
N ASN A 275 -2.99 9.32 -13.90
CA ASN A 275 -3.97 9.03 -14.93
C ASN A 275 -5.18 8.26 -14.39
N MET A 276 -5.12 7.78 -13.14
CA MET A 276 -6.29 7.24 -12.45
C MET A 276 -7.22 8.41 -12.11
N GLY A 277 -8.39 8.44 -12.75
CA GLY A 277 -9.47 9.34 -12.35
C GLY A 277 -9.78 9.13 -10.86
N SER A 278 -10.09 10.22 -10.16
CA SER A 278 -10.54 10.11 -8.78
C SER A 278 -11.77 9.20 -8.73
N PRO A 279 -11.82 8.22 -7.81
CA PRO A 279 -12.99 7.38 -7.68
C PRO A 279 -14.21 8.26 -7.35
N GLN A 280 -15.17 8.27 -8.27
CA GLN A 280 -16.38 9.07 -8.12
C GLN A 280 -17.50 8.18 -7.58
N PRO A 281 -18.29 8.66 -6.59
CA PRO A 281 -19.52 8.00 -6.22
C PRO A 281 -20.41 7.85 -7.44
N VAL A 282 -20.97 6.66 -7.63
CA VAL A 282 -21.96 6.45 -8.68
C VAL A 282 -23.18 7.29 -8.36
N ASN A 283 -23.66 8.05 -9.35
CA ASN A 283 -24.84 8.88 -9.25
C ASN A 283 -25.76 8.66 -10.46
N SER A 284 -26.91 9.33 -10.46
CA SER A 284 -27.89 9.21 -11.54
C SER A 284 -27.38 9.65 -12.92
N LEU A 285 -26.30 10.45 -12.98
CA LEU A 285 -25.67 10.94 -14.21
C LEU A 285 -24.54 10.05 -14.71
N THR A 286 -24.00 9.15 -13.89
CA THR A 286 -22.98 8.18 -14.33
C THR A 286 -23.51 7.47 -15.58
N PRO A 287 -22.80 7.35 -16.72
CA PRO A 287 -23.35 6.71 -17.92
C PRO A 287 -23.58 5.20 -17.75
N GLY A 288 -24.54 4.63 -18.48
CA GLY A 288 -24.69 3.17 -18.62
C GLY A 288 -23.44 2.55 -19.26
N GLY A 289 -23.07 1.35 -18.84
CA GLY A 289 -21.84 0.67 -19.27
C GLY A 289 -20.58 1.05 -18.49
N THR A 290 -20.62 2.09 -17.67
CA THR A 290 -19.47 2.49 -16.82
C THR A 290 -19.09 1.36 -15.88
N LYS A 291 -17.81 0.97 -15.86
CA LYS A 291 -17.26 0.00 -14.91
C LYS A 291 -17.29 0.57 -13.49
N VAL A 292 -17.80 -0.22 -12.55
CA VAL A 292 -17.94 0.19 -11.16
C VAL A 292 -17.57 -0.92 -10.19
N THR A 293 -17.12 -0.51 -9.02
CA THR A 293 -16.83 -1.37 -7.88
C THR A 293 -17.83 -1.10 -6.79
N MET A 294 -18.42 -2.15 -6.24
CA MET A 294 -19.32 -2.07 -5.10
C MET A 294 -18.51 -2.24 -3.82
N PHE A 295 -18.75 -1.34 -2.85
CA PHE A 295 -18.09 -1.34 -1.55
C PHE A 295 -19.10 -1.56 -0.42
N ALA A 296 -18.67 -2.27 0.62
CA ALA A 296 -19.38 -2.37 1.90
C ALA A 296 -19.19 -1.08 2.73
N PRO A 297 -20.03 -0.83 3.77
CA PRO A 297 -19.88 0.34 4.65
C PRO A 297 -18.53 0.45 5.37
N ASP A 298 -17.83 -0.68 5.52
CA ASP A 298 -16.48 -0.76 6.08
C ASP A 298 -15.36 -0.45 5.05
N GLY A 299 -15.73 -0.09 3.82
CA GLY A 299 -14.81 0.24 2.73
C GLY A 299 -14.23 -0.97 1.99
N ARG A 300 -14.69 -2.20 2.29
CA ARG A 300 -14.24 -3.41 1.61
C ARG A 300 -14.93 -3.58 0.26
N GLU A 301 -14.18 -3.95 -0.77
CA GLU A 301 -14.75 -4.33 -2.08
C GLU A 301 -15.54 -5.63 -1.97
N ILE A 302 -16.74 -5.66 -2.55
CA ILE A 302 -17.64 -6.83 -2.48
C ILE A 302 -18.03 -7.38 -3.85
N ALA A 303 -18.02 -6.55 -4.90
CA ALA A 303 -18.33 -6.96 -6.27
C ALA A 303 -17.78 -5.97 -7.31
N HIS A 304 -17.56 -6.45 -8.53
CA HIS A 304 -17.28 -5.64 -9.72
C HIS A 304 -18.36 -5.85 -10.77
N GLY A 305 -18.57 -4.84 -11.60
CA GLY A 305 -19.57 -4.88 -12.65
C GLY A 305 -19.67 -3.59 -13.44
N VAL A 306 -20.79 -3.43 -14.12
CA VAL A 306 -21.07 -2.24 -14.95
C VAL A 306 -22.43 -1.66 -14.60
N ILE A 307 -22.59 -0.35 -14.76
CA ILE A 307 -23.91 0.27 -14.63
C ILE A 307 -24.81 -0.21 -15.77
N ALA A 308 -26.03 -0.62 -15.46
CA ALA A 308 -26.99 -1.05 -16.46
C ALA A 308 -27.26 0.07 -17.48
N LEU A 309 -27.40 -0.32 -18.76
CA LEU A 309 -27.76 0.60 -19.84
C LEU A 309 -29.17 1.14 -19.64
N ASP A 310 -30.10 0.25 -19.28
CA ASP A 310 -31.48 0.60 -18.99
C ASP A 310 -31.63 0.99 -17.52
N ARG A 311 -32.29 2.13 -17.27
CA ARG A 311 -32.63 2.64 -15.94
C ARG A 311 -34.14 2.81 -15.81
N PRO A 312 -34.89 1.70 -15.72
CA PRO A 312 -36.32 1.80 -15.51
C PRO A 312 -36.61 2.48 -14.18
N ALA A 313 -37.74 3.18 -14.06
CA ALA A 313 -38.14 3.80 -12.80
C ALA A 313 -38.30 2.77 -11.66
N THR A 314 -38.57 1.51 -12.01
CA THR A 314 -38.63 0.38 -11.08
C THR A 314 -37.96 -0.87 -11.68
N PHE A 315 -37.34 -1.69 -10.82
CA PHE A 315 -36.75 -2.99 -11.19
C PHE A 315 -37.13 -4.04 -10.14
N HIS A 316 -37.81 -5.10 -10.56
CA HIS A 316 -38.43 -6.11 -9.65
C HIS A 316 -39.19 -5.50 -8.47
N GLY A 317 -39.97 -4.44 -8.72
CA GLY A 317 -40.76 -3.76 -7.68
C GLY A 317 -39.97 -2.75 -6.83
N ILE A 318 -38.66 -2.62 -7.03
CA ILE A 318 -37.81 -1.68 -6.31
C ILE A 318 -37.70 -0.39 -7.12
N ASN A 319 -37.98 0.76 -6.50
CA ASN A 319 -37.80 2.06 -7.16
C ASN A 319 -36.31 2.35 -7.41
N VAL A 320 -35.98 2.73 -8.64
CA VAL A 320 -34.67 3.26 -9.03
C VAL A 320 -34.73 4.79 -8.93
N THR A 321 -34.20 5.31 -7.83
CA THR A 321 -34.21 6.74 -7.48
C THR A 321 -32.87 7.39 -7.85
N GLN A 322 -32.73 8.71 -7.67
CA GLN A 322 -31.43 9.40 -7.88
C GLN A 322 -30.29 8.88 -6.97
N THR A 323 -30.66 8.24 -5.86
CA THR A 323 -29.74 7.64 -4.88
C THR A 323 -29.52 6.14 -5.08
N ARG A 324 -30.11 5.55 -6.13
CA ARG A 324 -30.02 4.12 -6.42
C ARG A 324 -29.64 3.93 -7.87
N VAL A 325 -28.74 2.99 -8.12
CA VAL A 325 -28.31 2.65 -9.47
C VAL A 325 -28.47 1.15 -9.68
N LEU A 326 -28.82 0.77 -10.90
CA LEU A 326 -28.85 -0.63 -11.30
C LEU A 326 -27.47 -1.02 -11.82
N MET A 327 -26.88 -2.05 -11.23
CA MET A 327 -25.57 -2.58 -11.58
C MET A 327 -25.72 -4.01 -12.08
N VAL A 328 -25.11 -4.31 -13.23
CA VAL A 328 -24.91 -5.67 -13.71
C VAL A 328 -23.62 -6.19 -13.10
N VAL A 329 -23.75 -7.10 -12.13
CA VAL A 329 -22.60 -7.70 -11.44
C VAL A 329 -21.92 -8.68 -12.39
N GLN A 330 -20.61 -8.52 -12.57
CA GLN A 330 -19.78 -9.38 -13.40
C GLN A 330 -18.90 -10.32 -12.56
N GLN A 331 -18.50 -9.86 -11.37
CA GLN A 331 -17.67 -10.64 -10.45
C GLN A 331 -18.09 -10.37 -9.01
N VAL A 332 -18.32 -11.44 -8.24
CA VAL A 332 -18.60 -11.38 -6.80
C VAL A 332 -17.33 -11.70 -6.04
N LEU A 333 -16.88 -10.79 -5.17
CA LEU A 333 -15.68 -10.95 -4.36
C LEU A 333 -16.00 -11.49 -2.95
N VAL A 334 -17.17 -11.12 -2.41
CA VAL A 334 -17.64 -11.57 -1.09
C VAL A 334 -19.04 -12.18 -1.23
N PRO A 335 -19.14 -13.50 -1.53
CA PRO A 335 -20.41 -14.19 -1.79
C PRO A 335 -21.45 -14.04 -0.68
N ALA A 336 -21.01 -14.14 0.58
CA ALA A 336 -21.87 -14.08 1.75
C ALA A 336 -22.29 -12.65 2.16
N TYR A 337 -21.89 -11.62 1.41
CA TYR A 337 -22.26 -10.25 1.74
C TYR A 337 -23.77 -10.04 1.59
N LEU A 338 -24.44 -9.60 2.66
CA LEU A 338 -25.89 -9.42 2.66
C LEU A 338 -26.28 -8.07 2.06
N ILE A 339 -27.02 -8.11 0.95
CA ILE A 339 -27.70 -6.96 0.39
C ILE A 339 -28.93 -6.64 1.26
N SER A 340 -29.10 -5.37 1.61
CA SER A 340 -30.22 -4.90 2.43
C SER A 340 -31.56 -5.32 1.82
N GLY A 341 -32.49 -5.80 2.65
CA GLY A 341 -33.85 -6.15 2.21
C GLY A 341 -34.60 -5.00 1.52
N MET A 342 -34.24 -3.75 1.79
CA MET A 342 -34.79 -2.58 1.09
C MET A 342 -34.42 -2.50 -0.40
N LEU A 343 -33.46 -3.32 -0.83
CA LEU A 343 -32.96 -3.47 -2.19
C LEU A 343 -33.25 -4.86 -2.76
N THR A 344 -34.13 -5.64 -2.13
CA THR A 344 -34.54 -6.97 -2.61
C THR A 344 -36.07 -7.05 -2.74
N PRO A 345 -36.60 -7.82 -3.71
CA PRO A 345 -38.05 -7.98 -3.87
C PRO A 345 -38.72 -8.69 -2.69
N SER A 346 -37.97 -9.56 -1.98
CA SER A 346 -38.45 -10.28 -0.80
C SER A 346 -38.56 -9.41 0.44
N HIS A 347 -37.98 -8.21 0.43
CA HIS A 347 -37.76 -7.38 1.62
C HIS A 347 -36.89 -8.02 2.72
N GLU A 348 -36.20 -9.12 2.41
CA GLU A 348 -35.30 -9.82 3.31
C GLU A 348 -33.84 -9.64 2.89
N PRO A 349 -32.90 -9.48 3.86
CA PRO A 349 -31.48 -9.46 3.56
C PRO A 349 -31.05 -10.71 2.80
N THR A 350 -30.45 -10.52 1.63
CA THR A 350 -30.14 -11.64 0.71
C THR A 350 -28.64 -11.64 0.40
N PRO A 351 -27.94 -12.79 0.49
CA PRO A 351 -26.52 -12.85 0.16
C PRO A 351 -26.29 -12.57 -1.32
N LEU A 352 -25.21 -11.85 -1.64
CA LEU A 352 -24.87 -11.45 -3.00
C LEU A 352 -24.73 -12.66 -3.95
N SER A 353 -24.32 -13.81 -3.44
CA SER A 353 -24.24 -15.07 -4.19
C SER A 353 -25.58 -15.63 -4.65
N ALA A 354 -26.70 -15.21 -4.06
CA ALA A 354 -28.03 -15.66 -4.46
C ALA A 354 -28.60 -14.83 -5.64
N PHE A 355 -27.90 -13.78 -6.06
CA PHE A 355 -28.26 -13.01 -7.25
C PHE A 355 -27.61 -13.64 -8.49
N GLY A 356 -28.40 -13.95 -9.52
CA GLY A 356 -27.89 -14.36 -10.83
C GLY A 356 -28.10 -15.82 -11.25
N GLU A 357 -29.03 -16.56 -10.64
CA GLU A 357 -29.47 -17.86 -11.19
C GLU A 357 -30.34 -17.70 -12.44
N ASP A 358 -30.98 -16.54 -12.62
CA ASP A 358 -31.70 -16.19 -13.84
C ASP A 358 -30.75 -15.47 -14.81
N HIS A 359 -30.27 -16.19 -15.82
CA HIS A 359 -29.56 -15.56 -16.92
C HIS A 359 -30.44 -14.47 -17.56
N PRO A 360 -29.98 -13.20 -17.66
CA PRO A 360 -30.69 -12.23 -18.47
C PRO A 360 -30.75 -12.73 -19.92
N PRO A 361 -31.80 -12.39 -20.69
CA PRO A 361 -31.82 -12.69 -22.12
C PRO A 361 -30.52 -12.15 -22.72
N ALA A 362 -29.81 -13.00 -23.44
CA ALA A 362 -28.44 -12.76 -23.91
C ALA A 362 -28.30 -11.34 -24.48
N LEU A 363 -27.71 -10.45 -23.68
CA LEU A 363 -27.14 -9.22 -24.21
C LEU A 363 -26.03 -9.66 -25.15
N ASP A 364 -26.10 -9.22 -26.40
CA ASP A 364 -25.08 -9.50 -27.40
C ASP A 364 -23.79 -8.77 -27.00
N TRP A 365 -22.95 -9.49 -26.24
CA TRP A 365 -21.70 -8.98 -25.69
C TRP A 365 -20.74 -8.43 -26.76
N ALA A 366 -20.87 -8.90 -28.01
CA ALA A 366 -20.08 -8.40 -29.13
C ALA A 366 -20.36 -6.92 -29.43
N GLN A 367 -21.57 -6.42 -29.18
CA GLN A 367 -21.92 -5.01 -29.39
C GLN A 367 -21.40 -4.08 -28.29
N LEU A 368 -21.22 -4.58 -27.07
CA LEU A 368 -20.72 -3.82 -25.92
C LEU A 368 -19.21 -3.63 -25.95
N SER A 369 -18.46 -4.65 -26.41
CA SER A 369 -17.02 -4.54 -26.60
C SER A 369 -16.66 -3.53 -27.70
N ALA A 370 -17.44 -3.48 -28.78
CA ALA A 370 -17.20 -2.58 -29.92
C ALA A 370 -17.49 -1.09 -29.63
N THR A 371 -18.39 -0.79 -28.68
CA THR A 371 -18.71 0.60 -28.31
C THR A 371 -17.71 1.21 -27.33
N SER A 372 -17.01 0.39 -26.54
CA SER A 372 -15.91 0.85 -25.67
C SER A 372 -14.69 1.31 -26.46
N GLU A 373 -14.37 0.66 -27.58
CA GLU A 373 -13.22 1.04 -28.42
C GLU A 373 -13.52 2.26 -29.32
N ALA A 374 -14.80 2.51 -29.63
CA ALA A 374 -15.21 3.65 -30.44
C ALA A 374 -15.23 4.99 -29.66
N ALA A 375 -15.47 4.95 -28.35
CA ALA A 375 -15.53 6.15 -27.50
C ALA A 375 -14.17 6.84 -27.32
N ASP A 376 -13.05 6.13 -27.50
CA ASP A 376 -11.69 6.68 -27.43
C ASP A 376 -11.24 7.39 -28.73
N SER A 377 -12.13 7.53 -29.73
CA SER A 377 -11.79 8.09 -31.05
C SER A 377 -12.49 9.41 -31.43
N VAL A 378 -13.07 10.14 -30.46
CA VAL A 378 -13.71 11.44 -30.74
C VAL A 378 -12.70 12.57 -30.65
N SER A 379 -12.33 13.12 -31.81
CA SER A 379 -11.56 14.34 -32.00
C SER A 379 -12.23 15.57 -31.37
N GLU A 380 -11.47 16.37 -30.62
CA GLU A 380 -11.89 17.64 -30.02
C GLU A 380 -12.38 18.68 -31.04
N PRO A 381 -13.45 19.44 -30.74
CA PRO A 381 -13.62 20.80 -31.23
C PRO A 381 -13.28 21.81 -30.13
N GLY A 382 -12.54 22.85 -30.51
CA GLY A 382 -12.03 23.86 -29.60
C GLY A 382 -13.03 24.90 -29.09
N ASN A 383 -12.44 25.82 -28.31
CA ASN A 383 -12.90 27.09 -27.74
C ASN A 383 -13.41 27.10 -26.29
N SER A 384 -12.56 27.65 -25.42
CA SER A 384 -12.73 28.93 -24.69
C SER A 384 -14.09 29.24 -24.05
N VAL A 385 -14.12 29.39 -22.72
CA VAL A 385 -14.29 30.68 -21.98
C VAL A 385 -14.48 30.42 -20.46
N GLU A 386 -13.72 31.20 -19.68
CA GLU A 386 -13.89 31.75 -18.32
C GLU A 386 -14.86 31.11 -17.28
N GLY A 387 -14.26 30.72 -16.14
CA GLY A 387 -14.38 31.47 -14.88
C GLY A 387 -15.49 31.09 -13.89
N ARG A 388 -15.10 30.63 -12.69
CA ARG A 388 -15.33 31.31 -11.39
C ARG A 388 -14.86 30.46 -10.20
N PHE A 389 -14.22 31.16 -9.25
CA PHE A 389 -13.70 30.68 -7.97
C PHE A 389 -14.81 30.32 -6.97
N ALA A 390 -14.50 29.44 -6.02
CA ALA A 390 -15.07 29.48 -4.68
C ALA A 390 -14.01 29.10 -3.62
N LEU A 391 -13.87 30.05 -2.69
CA LEU A 391 -13.08 30.08 -1.46
C LEU A 391 -13.72 29.15 -0.41
N TRP A 392 -12.92 28.42 0.38
CA TRP A 392 -13.37 27.88 1.67
C TRP A 392 -12.33 28.20 2.74
N GLU A 393 -12.75 29.01 3.71
CA GLU A 393 -12.01 29.37 4.92
C GLU A 393 -12.01 28.18 5.89
N GLY A 394 -10.83 27.88 6.43
CA GLY A 394 -10.60 26.86 7.43
C GLY A 394 -11.10 27.33 8.79
N MET A 395 -11.85 26.45 9.44
CA MET A 395 -12.32 26.59 10.81
C MET A 395 -11.16 26.26 11.75
N GLU A 396 -10.78 27.24 12.57
CA GLU A 396 -9.93 27.07 13.74
C GLU A 396 -10.65 26.14 14.72
N ASP A 397 -9.94 25.16 15.29
CA ASP A 397 -10.28 24.65 16.61
C ASP A 397 -8.98 24.37 17.38
N SER A 398 -8.97 24.98 18.56
CA SER A 398 -7.90 25.20 19.50
C SER A 398 -7.44 23.93 20.24
N GLU A 399 -6.15 23.91 20.52
CA GLU A 399 -5.47 23.09 21.52
C GLU A 399 -6.04 23.34 22.93
N ASP A 400 -6.17 22.26 23.71
CA ASP A 400 -5.80 22.16 25.13
C ASP A 400 -6.48 20.91 25.75
N ASN A 401 -5.68 19.92 26.16
CA ASN A 401 -5.62 19.52 27.57
C ASN A 401 -4.56 18.43 27.82
N ASP A 402 -3.61 18.77 28.69
CA ASP A 402 -2.74 17.85 29.40
C ASP A 402 -3.54 17.05 30.45
N SER A 403 -3.27 15.76 30.58
CA SER A 403 -3.33 15.08 31.89
C SER A 403 -2.43 13.85 31.93
N GLU A 404 -1.43 13.91 32.80
CA GLU A 404 -0.69 12.76 33.31
C GLU A 404 -1.65 11.79 34.03
N GLU A 405 -1.58 10.49 33.72
CA GLU A 405 -2.15 9.46 34.60
C GLU A 405 -1.10 8.40 34.95
N GLN A 406 -0.90 8.28 36.26
CA GLN A 406 0.05 7.42 36.95
C GLN A 406 -0.35 5.94 36.85
N LEU A 407 0.66 5.09 36.64
CA LEU A 407 0.58 3.65 36.81
C LEU A 407 0.19 3.28 38.25
N THR A 408 -0.94 2.60 38.41
CA THR A 408 -1.19 1.75 39.59
C THR A 408 -1.46 0.31 39.15
N SER A 409 -0.51 -0.56 39.50
CA SER A 409 -0.59 -2.00 39.30
C SER A 409 -1.34 -2.65 40.45
N GLN A 410 -2.54 -3.18 40.21
CA GLN A 410 -3.08 -4.37 40.88
C GLN A 410 -4.40 -4.75 40.19
N SER A 411 -4.32 -5.69 39.25
CA SER A 411 -5.49 -6.32 38.62
C SER A 411 -6.08 -7.31 39.63
N GLU A 412 -7.09 -6.91 40.39
CA GLU A 412 -8.01 -7.84 41.02
C GLU A 412 -8.68 -8.68 39.92
N ARG A 413 -8.47 -10.00 39.96
CA ARG A 413 -9.08 -10.93 39.01
C ARG A 413 -10.57 -11.01 39.32
N ASP A 414 -11.39 -10.72 38.32
CA ASP A 414 -12.85 -10.89 38.40
C ASP A 414 -13.19 -12.37 38.66
N PRO A 415 -13.71 -12.71 39.85
CA PRO A 415 -14.01 -14.09 40.22
C PRO A 415 -15.12 -14.69 39.36
N VAL A 416 -16.00 -13.87 38.77
CA VAL A 416 -17.10 -14.32 37.91
C VAL A 416 -16.56 -14.81 36.57
N ALA A 417 -15.57 -14.11 36.01
CA ALA A 417 -14.89 -14.54 34.79
C ALA A 417 -14.11 -15.85 34.99
N TYR A 418 -13.48 -16.02 36.15
CA TYR A 418 -12.75 -17.24 36.50
C TYR A 418 -13.69 -18.45 36.68
N GLU A 419 -14.85 -18.24 37.29
CA GLU A 419 -15.87 -19.27 37.46
C GLU A 419 -16.50 -19.68 36.11
N ALA A 420 -16.77 -18.73 35.22
CA ALA A 420 -17.29 -19.00 33.88
C ALA A 420 -16.30 -19.84 33.04
N ILE A 421 -15.00 -19.55 33.12
CA ILE A 421 -13.96 -20.32 32.44
C ILE A 421 -13.86 -21.75 33.02
N CYS A 422 -13.89 -21.91 34.35
CA CYS A 422 -13.89 -23.22 34.98
C CYS A 422 -15.12 -24.06 34.58
N ASN A 423 -16.30 -23.45 34.50
CA ASN A 423 -17.53 -24.14 34.09
C ASN A 423 -17.50 -24.56 32.62
N LEU A 424 -16.92 -23.76 31.74
CA LEU A 424 -16.75 -24.10 30.32
C LEU A 424 -15.78 -25.28 30.14
N VAL A 425 -14.66 -25.29 30.86
CA VAL A 425 -13.69 -26.40 30.83
C VAL A 425 -14.33 -27.69 31.36
N LEU A 426 -15.09 -27.62 32.45
CA LEU A 426 -15.82 -28.77 32.99
C LEU A 426 -16.88 -29.30 32.01
N ALA A 427 -17.59 -28.43 31.31
CA ALA A 427 -18.58 -28.83 30.29
C ALA A 427 -17.92 -29.57 29.12
N ILE A 428 -16.73 -29.13 28.69
CA ILE A 428 -15.98 -29.78 27.61
C ILE A 428 -15.45 -31.16 28.06
N THR A 429 -14.95 -31.27 29.30
CA THR A 429 -14.41 -32.55 29.81
C THR A 429 -15.47 -33.60 30.17
N ARG A 430 -16.74 -33.19 30.31
CA ARG A 430 -17.87 -34.08 30.59
C ARG A 430 -18.68 -34.43 29.34
N PHE A 431 -18.23 -34.00 28.17
CA PHE A 431 -18.86 -34.35 26.91
C PHE A 431 -18.63 -35.84 26.61
N ASP A 432 -19.68 -36.64 26.81
CA ASP A 432 -19.72 -38.06 26.47
C ASP A 432 -20.34 -38.23 25.07
N PRO A 433 -19.52 -38.52 24.03
CA PRO A 433 -20.00 -38.63 22.66
C PRO A 433 -20.96 -39.81 22.44
N ASP A 434 -21.02 -40.78 23.36
CA ASP A 434 -21.91 -41.95 23.25
C ASP A 434 -23.35 -41.66 23.71
N SER A 435 -23.60 -40.47 24.28
CA SER A 435 -24.93 -40.06 24.77
C SER A 435 -25.88 -39.52 23.67
N MET A 436 -25.41 -39.35 22.43
CA MET A 436 -26.28 -38.95 21.30
C MET A 436 -26.91 -40.16 20.61
N THR A 437 -28.00 -40.67 21.19
CA THR A 437 -28.96 -41.51 20.46
C THR A 437 -29.78 -40.61 19.52
N VAL A 438 -29.38 -40.57 18.25
CA VAL A 438 -30.12 -39.89 17.20
C VAL A 438 -31.30 -40.78 16.77
N LEU A 439 -32.51 -40.37 17.17
CA LEU A 439 -33.77 -40.83 16.59
C LEU A 439 -33.86 -40.32 15.15
N TRP A 440 -33.72 -41.21 14.18
CA TRP A 440 -34.23 -41.01 12.83
C TRP A 440 -35.61 -41.67 12.72
N SER A 441 -36.65 -40.84 12.69
CA SER A 441 -37.95 -41.12 12.07
C SER A 441 -38.63 -39.82 11.71
#